data_AF-A0A3B4W9S3-F1
#
_entry.id   AF-A0A3B4W9S3-F1
#
_cell.length_a   1.000
_cell.length_b   1.000
_cell.length_c   1.000
_cell.angle_alpha   90.00
_cell.angle_beta   90.00
_cell.angle_gamma   90.00
#
_symmetry.space_group_name_H-M   'P 1'
#
loop_
_entity.id
_entity.type
_entity.pdbx_description
1 polymer ?
#
loop_
_entity_poly.entity_id
_entity_poly.type
_entity_poly.pdbx_seq_one_letter_code
_entity_poly.pdbx_strand_id
1 'polypeptide(L)'
;MLDWYETDGSPAKQEENALMTGSRPNPCRIMIREIFIVRHPVSVCVPVNHKVTLSVRAEGTGILNYQWFTDDEKEVCDGTQTDLTVTARKTQLYVCRVNDHFCNCVFSDWVKVKVLDIDKSGLPVHWQGEPHIAVNPKPQTVRQGTKLTLRCLAFGIPTPYYQWYRNGQPLLDMTGDTLQIDRATAEHGGSYLCSISNVLEERWTEPVDVDIVQTDQLPPAAPTATDKVALLIGNLNYSNHPGLMAPIMDVHELANLLQQLGFRVVSLLDLTREEMLAAIEKFIQLLDRGVYGLFYYAGHGYECAGRNYLVAIDAPQPYQPENCVCVQRVMHSMQQRRTALSVILLDTCRKWYNQDCIPSAITPLKPSGNTVYGYATCEDAEAFEVQDGGKSTGIFTKYLNKHILQCEKVTHVLEKVSEDLGRDPLVTGRQAVEIKHTLKEPRSLADPVRTTGHTKELHLRDACWRQANELPRKKRLTFHCGVEVEVSFSALFSNVLVAFASVKTKGPKTQDCTVTLSSKPVNIYFLPNFTLFYYYIYFS
;
A
#
# COMPACT_ATOMS: atom_id res chain seq x y z
N MET A 1 -37.24 83.79 -23.08
CA MET A 1 -37.20 85.20 -22.63
C MET A 1 -38.26 85.32 -21.56
N LEU A 2 -37.82 85.33 -20.30
CA LEU A 2 -38.53 85.70 -19.05
C LEU A 2 -39.73 84.82 -18.66
N ASP A 3 -40.03 84.48 -17.40
CA ASP A 3 -39.36 84.31 -16.11
C ASP A 3 -40.53 84.07 -15.12
N TRP A 4 -40.20 83.54 -13.93
CA TRP A 4 -40.82 83.82 -12.61
C TRP A 4 -41.54 82.70 -11.84
N TYR A 5 -41.10 82.69 -10.58
CA TYR A 5 -41.30 81.85 -9.40
C TYR A 5 -42.63 82.10 -8.65
N GLU A 6 -42.92 81.20 -7.68
CA GLU A 6 -43.43 81.37 -6.29
C GLU A 6 -44.08 82.74 -5.87
N THR A 7 -45.07 82.86 -4.97
CA THR A 7 -45.32 82.26 -3.64
C THR A 7 -46.70 82.71 -3.08
N ASP A 8 -47.16 81.97 -2.05
CA ASP A 8 -47.90 82.37 -0.83
C ASP A 8 -49.30 83.03 -0.80
N GLY A 9 -50.10 82.55 0.16
CA GLY A 9 -51.27 83.24 0.70
C GLY A 9 -52.21 82.40 1.59
N SER A 10 -51.83 82.16 2.85
CA SER A 10 -52.78 81.94 3.99
C SER A 10 -53.46 83.28 4.37
N PRO A 11 -54.49 83.40 5.27
CA PRO A 11 -54.91 82.50 6.37
C PRO A 11 -56.44 82.40 6.64
N ALA A 12 -56.85 81.56 7.62
CA ALA A 12 -57.79 81.87 8.74
C ALA A 12 -58.66 80.68 9.22
N LYS A 13 -58.75 80.56 10.56
CA LYS A 13 -59.51 79.62 11.43
C LYS A 13 -61.04 79.86 11.29
N GLN A 14 -61.99 79.00 11.65
CA GLN A 14 -62.21 78.29 12.93
C GLN A 14 -63.50 77.41 12.88
N GLU A 15 -63.54 76.31 13.66
CA GLU A 15 -64.68 75.54 14.25
C GLU A 15 -65.68 74.75 13.35
N GLU A 16 -65.64 73.41 13.35
CA GLU A 16 -66.46 72.43 14.14
C GLU A 16 -67.98 72.49 13.86
N ASN A 17 -68.73 71.43 13.51
CA ASN A 17 -68.63 70.02 13.86
C ASN A 17 -69.54 69.13 12.95
N ALA A 18 -69.05 67.92 12.63
CA ALA A 18 -69.73 66.62 12.51
C ALA A 18 -70.99 66.41 11.59
N LEU A 19 -70.88 65.61 10.51
CA LEU A 19 -71.18 64.15 10.46
C LEU A 19 -71.28 63.64 9.00
N MET A 20 -70.32 62.79 8.62
CA MET A 20 -70.41 61.59 7.77
C MET A 20 -71.18 61.66 6.41
N THR A 21 -70.47 62.05 5.35
CA THR A 21 -70.76 61.64 3.97
C THR A 21 -69.89 60.42 3.59
N GLY A 22 -70.49 59.23 3.55
CA GLY A 22 -69.86 58.01 3.05
C GLY A 22 -69.89 57.94 1.52
N SER A 23 -68.94 58.61 0.88
CA SER A 23 -68.61 58.45 -0.54
C SER A 23 -68.15 57.02 -0.81
N ARG A 24 -68.75 56.35 -1.80
CA ARG A 24 -68.33 55.03 -2.29
C ARG A 24 -66.81 55.02 -2.57
N PRO A 25 -66.02 54.09 -2.03
CA PRO A 25 -64.66 53.89 -2.50
C PRO A 25 -64.72 53.32 -3.92
N ASN A 26 -63.88 53.88 -4.80
CA ASN A 26 -63.55 53.30 -6.10
C ASN A 26 -63.31 51.78 -5.95
N PRO A 27 -63.77 50.93 -6.88
CA PRO A 27 -63.37 49.53 -6.87
C PRO A 27 -61.84 49.50 -6.97
N CYS A 28 -61.19 49.03 -5.89
CA CYS A 28 -59.79 48.65 -5.92
C CYS A 28 -59.60 47.73 -7.13
N ARG A 29 -58.96 48.24 -8.18
CA ARG A 29 -58.33 47.37 -9.17
C ARG A 29 -57.33 46.54 -8.39
N ILE A 30 -57.70 45.30 -8.07
CA ILE A 30 -56.74 44.29 -7.62
C ILE A 30 -55.76 44.18 -8.78
N MET A 31 -54.56 44.75 -8.62
CA MET A 31 -53.48 44.51 -9.56
C MET A 31 -53.10 43.04 -9.41
N ILE A 32 -53.58 42.21 -10.32
CA ILE A 32 -53.15 40.82 -10.44
C ILE A 32 -51.67 40.88 -10.81
N ARG A 33 -50.79 40.65 -9.83
CA ARG A 33 -49.39 40.36 -10.07
C ARG A 33 -49.30 38.96 -10.66
N GLU A 34 -48.67 38.85 -11.83
CA GLU A 34 -48.24 37.59 -12.40
C GLU A 34 -47.34 36.83 -11.42
N ILE A 35 -47.36 35.50 -11.47
CA ILE A 35 -46.50 34.68 -10.61
C ILE A 35 -45.05 34.89 -11.03
N PHE A 36 -44.20 35.25 -10.07
CA PHE A 36 -42.78 35.49 -10.29
C PHE A 36 -41.95 34.72 -9.27
N ILE A 37 -40.98 33.93 -9.73
CA ILE A 37 -40.08 33.19 -8.84
C ILE A 37 -38.95 34.13 -8.41
N VAL A 38 -38.97 34.54 -7.13
CA VAL A 38 -37.95 35.44 -6.55
C VAL A 38 -36.67 34.71 -6.15
N ARG A 39 -36.75 33.39 -5.89
CA ARG A 39 -35.58 32.56 -5.60
C ARG A 39 -35.77 31.19 -6.22
N HIS A 40 -34.91 30.90 -7.19
CA HIS A 40 -34.79 29.58 -7.78
C HIS A 40 -34.01 28.65 -6.84
N PRO A 41 -34.27 27.33 -6.88
CA PRO A 41 -33.42 26.36 -6.22
C PRO A 41 -32.02 26.36 -6.85
N VAL A 42 -31.04 25.80 -6.13
CA VAL A 42 -29.65 25.69 -6.61
C VAL A 42 -29.26 24.24 -6.83
N SER A 43 -28.46 23.98 -7.87
CA SER A 43 -27.86 22.66 -8.07
C SER A 43 -26.88 22.35 -6.94
N VAL A 44 -26.78 21.08 -6.57
CA VAL A 44 -25.87 20.62 -5.50
C VAL A 44 -25.07 19.40 -5.93
N CYS A 45 -23.91 19.20 -5.31
CA CYS A 45 -23.10 18.00 -5.45
C CYS A 45 -22.82 17.47 -4.05
N VAL A 46 -23.26 16.26 -3.72
CA VAL A 46 -23.14 15.71 -2.35
C VAL A 46 -22.78 14.22 -2.36
N PRO A 47 -22.18 13.69 -1.28
CA PRO A 47 -21.96 12.25 -1.13
C PRO A 47 -23.25 11.44 -1.13
N VAL A 48 -23.15 10.16 -1.49
CA VAL A 48 -24.27 9.21 -1.47
C VAL A 48 -24.97 9.20 -0.10
N ASN A 49 -26.30 9.16 -0.12
CA ASN A 49 -27.19 9.19 1.03
C ASN A 49 -27.19 10.51 1.84
N HIS A 50 -26.53 11.59 1.39
CA HIS A 50 -26.64 12.89 2.04
C HIS A 50 -28.05 13.47 1.86
N LYS A 51 -28.58 14.18 2.87
CA LYS A 51 -29.90 14.84 2.79
C LYS A 51 -29.71 16.27 2.31
N VAL A 52 -30.45 16.68 1.29
CA VAL A 52 -30.38 18.01 0.68
C VAL A 52 -31.77 18.62 0.70
N THR A 53 -31.87 19.90 1.03
CA THR A 53 -33.10 20.68 0.87
C THR A 53 -32.97 21.60 -0.34
N LEU A 54 -33.88 21.45 -1.30
CA LEU A 54 -34.07 22.37 -2.42
C LEU A 54 -35.17 23.37 -2.04
N SER A 55 -34.96 24.65 -2.28
CA SER A 55 -35.91 25.71 -1.87
C SER A 55 -36.28 26.59 -3.04
N VAL A 56 -37.58 26.81 -3.23
CA VAL A 56 -38.11 27.80 -4.17
C VAL A 56 -38.90 28.86 -3.42
N ARG A 57 -38.81 30.11 -3.86
CA ARG A 57 -39.64 31.21 -3.35
C ARG A 57 -40.26 31.95 -4.52
N ALA A 58 -41.56 32.18 -4.46
CA ALA A 58 -42.33 32.87 -5.48
C ALA A 58 -43.26 33.90 -4.85
N GLU A 59 -43.58 34.93 -5.62
CA GLU A 59 -44.55 35.97 -5.31
C GLU A 59 -45.65 35.97 -6.38
N GLY A 60 -46.88 36.25 -5.98
CA GLY A 60 -48.02 36.28 -6.88
C GLY A 60 -49.27 36.71 -6.12
N THR A 61 -50.39 36.82 -6.83
CA THR A 61 -51.67 37.21 -6.21
C THR A 61 -52.38 35.99 -5.64
N GLY A 62 -52.70 36.01 -4.35
CA GLY A 62 -53.44 34.93 -3.69
C GLY A 62 -52.56 33.79 -3.15
N ILE A 63 -53.16 32.62 -2.95
CA ILE A 63 -52.47 31.43 -2.42
C ILE A 63 -51.76 30.71 -3.57
N LEU A 64 -50.45 30.54 -3.43
CA LEU A 64 -49.62 29.79 -4.37
C LEU A 64 -49.53 28.33 -3.96
N ASN A 65 -49.63 27.43 -4.94
CA ASN A 65 -49.45 26.00 -4.79
C ASN A 65 -48.14 25.58 -5.46
N TYR A 66 -47.48 24.59 -4.87
CA TYR A 66 -46.19 24.08 -5.32
C TYR A 66 -46.32 22.60 -5.67
N GLN A 67 -45.59 22.16 -6.68
CA GLN A 67 -45.43 20.73 -6.98
C GLN A 67 -44.05 20.50 -7.58
N TRP A 68 -43.27 19.59 -6.99
CA TRP A 68 -41.96 19.19 -7.50
C TRP A 68 -42.07 18.01 -8.47
N PHE A 69 -41.20 18.03 -9.49
CA PHE A 69 -41.10 17.03 -10.54
C PHE A 69 -39.66 16.57 -10.73
N THR A 70 -39.48 15.34 -11.20
CA THR A 70 -38.20 14.78 -11.69
C THR A 70 -38.08 14.86 -13.21
N ASP A 71 -36.91 14.57 -13.78
CA ASP A 71 -36.69 14.62 -15.25
C ASP A 71 -37.48 13.60 -16.06
N ASP A 72 -38.04 12.57 -15.42
CA ASP A 72 -39.00 11.66 -16.03
C ASP A 72 -40.45 12.18 -15.93
N GLU A 73 -40.61 13.48 -15.67
CA GLU A 73 -41.88 14.22 -15.56
C GLU A 73 -42.83 13.67 -14.48
N LYS A 74 -42.31 12.89 -13.54
CA LYS A 74 -43.09 12.35 -12.43
C LYS A 74 -43.18 13.35 -11.28
N GLU A 75 -44.38 13.46 -10.73
CA GLU A 75 -44.60 14.19 -9.48
C GLU A 75 -43.86 13.50 -8.33
N VAL A 76 -43.11 14.30 -7.57
CA VAL A 76 -42.52 13.84 -6.31
C VAL A 76 -43.63 13.77 -5.27
N CYS A 77 -43.87 12.59 -4.71
CA CYS A 77 -44.85 12.40 -3.64
C CYS A 77 -44.55 13.33 -2.46
N ASP A 78 -45.58 14.00 -1.93
CA ASP A 78 -45.50 15.00 -0.85
C ASP A 78 -44.60 16.22 -1.17
N GLY A 79 -44.18 16.38 -2.43
CA GLY A 79 -43.43 17.53 -2.92
C GLY A 79 -44.30 18.75 -3.18
N THR A 80 -45.21 19.09 -2.25
CA THR A 80 -46.17 20.19 -2.42
C THR A 80 -45.80 21.47 -1.65
N GLN A 81 -44.61 21.50 -1.06
CA GLN A 81 -44.09 22.61 -0.26
C GLN A 81 -43.04 23.41 -1.03
N THR A 82 -42.72 24.61 -0.53
CA THR A 82 -41.63 25.45 -1.05
C THR A 82 -40.26 24.77 -0.93
N ASP A 83 -40.09 23.95 0.12
CA ASP A 83 -38.88 23.21 0.39
C ASP A 83 -39.10 21.72 0.11
N LEU A 84 -38.19 21.13 -0.66
CA LEU A 84 -38.15 19.69 -0.92
C LEU A 84 -36.87 19.11 -0.33
N THR A 85 -36.99 18.25 0.68
CA THR A 85 -35.86 17.50 1.23
C THR A 85 -35.73 16.13 0.57
N VAL A 86 -34.63 15.90 -0.13
CA VAL A 86 -34.33 14.62 -0.79
C VAL A 86 -33.11 13.95 -0.18
N THR A 87 -33.10 12.62 -0.16
CA THR A 87 -31.89 11.83 0.13
C THR A 87 -31.20 11.48 -1.18
N ALA A 88 -29.96 11.93 -1.34
CA ALA A 88 -29.16 11.81 -2.55
C ALA A 88 -28.73 10.37 -2.84
N ARG A 89 -29.63 9.57 -3.45
CA ARG A 89 -29.38 8.17 -3.81
C ARG A 89 -28.92 7.98 -5.26
N LYS A 90 -29.43 8.81 -6.17
CA LYS A 90 -29.08 8.83 -7.59
C LYS A 90 -28.97 10.27 -8.07
N THR A 91 -28.10 10.50 -9.05
CA THR A 91 -28.04 11.81 -9.73
C THR A 91 -29.34 12.04 -10.47
N GLN A 92 -30.00 13.16 -10.18
CA GLN A 92 -31.37 13.43 -10.60
C GLN A 92 -31.59 14.93 -10.76
N LEU A 93 -32.36 15.31 -11.78
CA LEU A 93 -32.85 16.67 -11.97
C LEU A 93 -34.20 16.86 -11.29
N TYR A 94 -34.42 18.07 -10.77
CA TYR A 94 -35.68 18.50 -10.14
C TYR A 94 -36.11 19.86 -10.66
N VAL A 95 -37.42 20.07 -10.77
CA VAL A 95 -38.04 21.36 -11.07
C VAL A 95 -39.29 21.54 -10.20
N CYS A 96 -39.58 22.77 -9.79
CA CYS A 96 -40.81 23.09 -9.07
C CYS A 96 -41.76 23.86 -9.99
N ARG A 97 -43.00 23.38 -10.10
CA ARG A 97 -44.14 24.14 -10.63
C ARG A 97 -44.72 25.00 -9.52
N VAL A 98 -45.01 26.26 -9.82
CA VAL A 98 -45.76 27.18 -8.96
C VAL A 98 -47.00 27.62 -9.71
N ASN A 99 -48.17 27.42 -9.13
CA ASN A 99 -49.44 27.81 -9.73
C ASN A 99 -50.37 28.52 -8.73
N ASP A 100 -51.24 29.38 -9.24
CA ASP A 100 -52.25 30.07 -8.45
C ASP A 100 -53.66 29.48 -8.67
N HIS A 101 -54.67 30.09 -8.06
CA HIS A 101 -56.07 29.70 -8.23
C HIS A 101 -56.69 30.19 -9.55
N PHE A 102 -55.99 31.05 -10.30
CA PHE A 102 -56.39 31.57 -11.61
C PHE A 102 -55.81 30.75 -12.78
N CYS A 103 -55.26 29.57 -12.47
CA CYS A 103 -54.61 28.67 -13.43
C CYS A 103 -53.35 29.25 -14.10
N ASN A 104 -52.74 30.30 -13.54
CA ASN A 104 -51.41 30.72 -13.97
C ASN A 104 -50.37 29.72 -13.43
N CYS A 105 -49.34 29.46 -14.22
CA CYS A 105 -48.33 28.45 -13.90
C CYS A 105 -46.96 28.89 -14.39
N VAL A 106 -45.96 28.83 -13.51
CA VAL A 106 -44.55 29.06 -13.83
C VAL A 106 -43.70 27.92 -13.26
N PHE A 107 -42.59 27.62 -13.91
CA PHE A 107 -41.63 26.61 -13.46
C PHE A 107 -40.35 27.29 -12.98
N SER A 108 -39.73 26.73 -11.95
CA SER A 108 -38.38 27.08 -11.58
C SER A 108 -37.39 26.63 -12.66
N ASP A 109 -36.18 27.16 -12.61
CA ASP A 109 -35.02 26.50 -13.20
C ASP A 109 -34.89 25.04 -12.75
N TRP A 110 -34.42 24.21 -13.67
CA TRP A 110 -34.01 22.85 -13.39
C TRP A 110 -32.74 22.83 -12.56
N VAL A 111 -32.74 22.07 -11.48
CA VAL A 111 -31.57 21.88 -10.62
C VAL A 111 -31.14 20.43 -10.58
N LYS A 112 -29.82 20.22 -10.62
CA LYS A 112 -29.23 18.88 -10.54
C LYS A 112 -28.76 18.61 -9.11
N VAL A 113 -29.23 17.50 -8.55
CA VAL A 113 -28.63 16.88 -7.36
C VAL A 113 -27.63 15.83 -7.87
N LYS A 114 -26.34 16.20 -7.98
CA LYS A 114 -25.25 15.28 -8.38
C LYS A 114 -24.82 14.45 -7.16
N VAL A 115 -24.77 13.14 -7.32
CA VAL A 115 -24.36 12.20 -6.27
C VAL A 115 -22.94 11.72 -6.53
N LEU A 116 -22.07 11.82 -5.53
CA LEU A 116 -20.74 11.22 -5.54
C LEU A 116 -20.73 9.93 -4.71
N ASP A 117 -20.20 8.86 -5.29
CA ASP A 117 -19.98 7.58 -4.61
C ASP A 117 -18.67 7.64 -3.79
N ILE A 118 -18.75 8.35 -2.66
CA ILE A 118 -17.64 8.57 -1.73
C ILE A 118 -18.17 8.35 -0.32
N ASP A 119 -17.37 7.70 0.54
CA ASP A 119 -17.76 7.43 1.91
C ASP A 119 -18.02 8.74 2.69
N LYS A 120 -19.09 8.76 3.50
CA LYS A 120 -19.49 9.91 4.32
C LYS A 120 -18.51 10.23 5.43
N SER A 121 -17.57 9.33 5.73
CA SER A 121 -16.57 9.48 6.79
C SER A 121 -15.66 10.71 6.60
N GLY A 122 -15.56 11.27 5.39
CA GLY A 122 -14.79 12.47 5.09
C GLY A 122 -15.51 13.82 5.26
N LEU A 123 -16.80 13.85 5.64
CA LEU A 123 -17.54 15.11 5.81
C LEU A 123 -17.06 15.88 7.06
N PRO A 124 -16.73 17.18 6.95
CA PRO A 124 -16.44 18.01 8.10
C PRO A 124 -17.63 18.06 9.09
N VAL A 125 -17.33 18.01 10.38
CA VAL A 125 -18.33 18.26 11.43
C VAL A 125 -18.78 19.73 11.27
N HIS A 126 -20.06 19.96 11.00
CA HIS A 126 -20.65 21.28 10.68
C HIS A 126 -20.43 21.83 9.26
N TRP A 127 -20.25 20.97 8.26
CA TRP A 127 -20.25 21.37 6.86
C TRP A 127 -21.52 22.17 6.46
N GLN A 128 -21.35 23.38 5.91
CA GLN A 128 -22.45 24.28 5.54
C GLN A 128 -22.71 24.36 4.03
N GLY A 129 -21.90 23.66 3.23
CA GLY A 129 -22.02 23.63 1.77
C GLY A 129 -20.81 24.20 1.04
N GLU A 130 -19.80 24.67 1.76
CA GLU A 130 -18.52 25.09 1.20
C GLU A 130 -17.85 23.96 0.39
N PRO A 131 -17.04 24.24 -0.65
CA PRO A 131 -16.46 23.20 -1.46
C PRO A 131 -15.47 22.34 -0.66
N HIS A 132 -15.65 21.02 -0.73
CA HIS A 132 -14.76 20.05 -0.08
C HIS A 132 -14.17 19.10 -1.13
N ILE A 133 -12.83 19.09 -1.23
CA ILE A 133 -12.09 18.24 -2.16
C ILE A 133 -11.96 16.84 -1.55
N ALA A 134 -12.67 15.88 -2.14
CA ALA A 134 -12.66 14.49 -1.71
C ALA A 134 -11.59 13.65 -2.43
N VAL A 135 -11.21 14.04 -3.66
CA VAL A 135 -10.14 13.37 -4.42
C VAL A 135 -9.23 14.43 -5.03
N ASN A 136 -7.95 14.38 -4.65
CA ASN A 136 -6.90 15.19 -5.26
C ASN A 136 -6.36 14.53 -6.54
N PRO A 137 -5.89 15.33 -7.52
CA PRO A 137 -5.13 14.79 -8.64
C PRO A 137 -3.81 14.15 -8.16
N LYS A 138 -3.19 13.34 -9.01
CA LYS A 138 -1.94 12.63 -8.70
C LYS A 138 -0.89 12.93 -9.76
N PRO A 139 0.41 12.99 -9.40
CA PRO A 139 1.48 13.18 -10.37
C PRO A 139 1.51 12.02 -11.38
N GLN A 140 1.85 12.32 -12.63
CA GLN A 140 1.86 11.35 -13.72
C GLN A 140 2.99 11.60 -14.71
N THR A 141 3.66 10.54 -15.13
CA THR A 141 4.55 10.56 -16.30
C THR A 141 3.83 9.92 -17.48
N VAL A 142 3.58 10.68 -18.54
CA VAL A 142 2.78 10.27 -19.70
C VAL A 142 3.65 10.27 -20.95
N ARG A 143 3.45 9.26 -21.81
CA ARG A 143 4.16 9.19 -23.09
C ARG A 143 3.60 10.20 -24.07
N GLN A 144 4.48 10.85 -24.83
CA GLN A 144 4.07 11.73 -25.92
C GLN A 144 3.13 10.99 -26.89
N GLY A 145 2.05 11.65 -27.31
CA GLY A 145 1.01 11.14 -28.18
C GLY A 145 -0.07 10.30 -27.48
N THR A 146 0.09 10.01 -26.18
CA THR A 146 -0.91 9.25 -25.40
C THR A 146 -1.82 10.17 -24.58
N LYS A 147 -2.87 9.58 -24.02
CA LYS A 147 -3.91 10.28 -23.26
C LYS A 147 -3.42 10.60 -21.83
N LEU A 148 -3.43 11.88 -21.47
CA LEU A 148 -3.25 12.37 -20.09
C LEU A 148 -4.62 12.54 -19.42
N THR A 149 -4.74 12.14 -18.16
CA THR A 149 -5.98 12.30 -17.39
C THR A 149 -5.69 12.62 -15.92
N LEU A 150 -6.04 13.83 -15.48
CA LEU A 150 -6.03 14.23 -14.08
C LEU A 150 -7.47 14.33 -13.57
N ARG A 151 -7.74 13.80 -12.38
CA ARG A 151 -9.08 13.77 -11.81
C ARG A 151 -9.08 14.48 -10.46
N CYS A 152 -10.05 15.35 -10.26
CA CYS A 152 -10.31 16.04 -9.00
C CYS A 152 -11.81 15.93 -8.68
N LEU A 153 -12.19 15.38 -7.52
CA LEU A 153 -13.59 15.30 -7.12
C LEU A 153 -13.83 16.15 -5.88
N ALA A 154 -14.84 16.99 -5.94
CA ALA A 154 -15.31 17.82 -4.84
C ALA A 154 -16.84 17.87 -4.77
N PHE A 155 -17.34 18.08 -3.55
CA PHE A 155 -18.76 18.25 -3.25
C PHE A 155 -19.01 19.63 -2.61
N GLY A 156 -20.24 20.15 -2.71
CA GLY A 156 -20.62 21.54 -2.41
C GLY A 156 -22.12 21.80 -2.56
N ILE A 157 -22.62 22.76 -1.79
CA ILE A 157 -23.96 23.33 -1.89
C ILE A 157 -23.81 24.86 -1.95
N PRO A 158 -23.90 25.51 -3.13
CA PRO A 158 -24.19 24.95 -4.46
C PRO A 158 -23.07 24.09 -5.05
N THR A 159 -23.38 23.37 -6.13
CA THR A 159 -22.42 22.56 -6.92
C THR A 159 -21.16 23.37 -7.22
N PRO A 160 -19.97 22.87 -6.84
CA PRO A 160 -18.73 23.58 -7.12
C PRO A 160 -18.41 23.65 -8.62
N TYR A 161 -17.84 24.78 -9.02
CA TYR A 161 -17.23 25.01 -10.32
C TYR A 161 -15.75 24.62 -10.27
N TYR A 162 -15.22 24.07 -11.37
CA TYR A 162 -13.82 23.66 -11.48
C TYR A 162 -13.11 24.57 -12.48
N GLN A 163 -11.85 24.90 -12.21
CA GLN A 163 -10.97 25.52 -13.18
C GLN A 163 -9.57 24.92 -13.03
N TRP A 164 -9.06 24.29 -14.10
CA TRP A 164 -7.71 23.76 -14.12
C TRP A 164 -6.68 24.82 -14.50
N TYR A 165 -5.50 24.73 -13.90
CA TYR A 165 -4.35 25.56 -14.17
C TYR A 165 -3.14 24.69 -14.52
N ARG A 166 -2.28 25.23 -15.38
CA ARG A 166 -0.96 24.66 -15.70
C ARG A 166 0.08 25.77 -15.59
N ASN A 167 1.11 25.55 -14.78
CA ASN A 167 2.19 26.51 -14.55
C ASN A 167 1.66 27.91 -14.16
N GLY A 168 0.61 27.95 -13.33
CA GLY A 168 -0.04 29.17 -12.87
C GLY A 168 -0.99 29.85 -13.86
N GLN A 169 -1.17 29.31 -15.07
CA GLN A 169 -2.10 29.86 -16.08
C GLN A 169 -3.38 29.02 -16.19
N PRO A 170 -4.57 29.62 -16.29
CA PRO A 170 -5.82 28.88 -16.44
C PRO A 170 -5.88 28.19 -17.82
N LEU A 171 -6.27 26.93 -17.83
CA LEU A 171 -6.54 26.18 -19.06
C LEU A 171 -7.97 26.47 -19.51
N LEU A 172 -8.10 27.07 -20.70
CA LEU A 172 -9.39 27.44 -21.27
C LEU A 172 -10.27 26.19 -21.45
N ASP A 173 -11.55 26.31 -21.11
CA ASP A 173 -12.59 25.27 -21.22
C ASP A 173 -12.34 23.98 -20.43
N MET A 174 -11.29 23.94 -19.60
CA MET A 174 -10.99 22.82 -18.71
C MET A 174 -11.65 23.05 -17.36
N THR A 175 -12.97 22.86 -17.33
CA THR A 175 -13.85 23.23 -16.19
C THR A 175 -14.60 22.04 -15.59
N GLY A 176 -14.16 20.82 -15.93
CA GLY A 176 -14.71 19.57 -15.41
C GLY A 176 -13.93 19.03 -14.20
N ASP A 177 -14.53 18.02 -13.56
CA ASP A 177 -13.89 17.22 -12.50
C ASP A 177 -12.74 16.32 -13.03
N THR A 178 -12.56 16.28 -14.34
CA THR A 178 -11.49 15.54 -15.02
C THR A 178 -10.89 16.40 -16.12
N LEU A 179 -9.59 16.67 -16.03
CA LEU A 179 -8.79 17.22 -17.12
C LEU A 179 -8.35 16.07 -18.02
N GLN A 180 -8.65 16.17 -19.31
CA GLN A 180 -8.29 15.15 -20.28
C GLN A 180 -7.60 15.78 -21.49
N ILE A 181 -6.46 15.22 -21.88
CA ILE A 181 -5.73 15.61 -23.09
C ILE A 181 -5.48 14.34 -23.90
N ASP A 182 -6.15 14.18 -25.04
CA ASP A 182 -6.15 12.92 -25.79
C ASP A 182 -4.80 12.57 -26.40
N ARG A 183 -4.02 13.58 -26.77
CA ARG A 183 -2.67 13.44 -27.33
C ARG A 183 -1.71 14.42 -26.67
N ALA A 184 -1.04 13.96 -25.62
CA ALA A 184 -0.08 14.77 -24.90
C ALA A 184 1.16 15.10 -25.76
N THR A 185 1.56 16.37 -25.75
CA THR A 185 2.80 16.88 -26.35
C THR A 185 3.74 17.37 -25.24
N ALA A 186 5.02 17.60 -25.54
CA ALA A 186 5.98 18.10 -24.53
C ALA A 186 5.51 19.38 -23.81
N GLU A 187 4.75 20.24 -24.50
CA GLU A 187 4.16 21.47 -23.95
C GLU A 187 3.09 21.23 -22.88
N HIS A 188 2.58 20.00 -22.79
CA HIS A 188 1.65 19.58 -21.75
C HIS A 188 2.35 19.15 -20.46
N GLY A 189 3.68 19.17 -20.40
CA GLY A 189 4.42 19.01 -19.14
C GLY A 189 4.31 20.24 -18.24
N GLY A 190 4.33 20.04 -16.94
CA GLY A 190 4.31 21.11 -15.96
C GLY A 190 3.55 20.79 -14.68
N SER A 191 3.39 21.81 -13.84
CA SER A 191 2.68 21.70 -12.57
C SER A 191 1.21 22.06 -12.75
N TYR A 192 0.32 21.15 -12.33
CA TYR A 192 -1.11 21.27 -12.47
C TYR A 192 -1.79 21.42 -11.11
N LEU A 193 -2.80 22.28 -11.07
CA LEU A 193 -3.64 22.50 -9.89
C LEU A 193 -5.06 22.82 -10.34
N CYS A 194 -6.03 22.49 -9.49
CA CYS A 194 -7.45 22.75 -9.76
C CYS A 194 -7.99 23.70 -8.68
N SER A 195 -8.64 24.78 -9.12
CA SER A 195 -9.50 25.61 -8.27
C SER A 195 -10.91 25.03 -8.28
N ILE A 196 -11.46 24.86 -7.09
CA ILE A 196 -12.82 24.41 -6.84
C ILE A 196 -13.53 25.52 -6.06
N SER A 197 -14.53 26.15 -6.65
CA SER A 197 -15.21 27.29 -6.04
C SER A 197 -16.73 27.17 -6.06
N ASN A 198 -17.37 27.76 -5.06
CA ASN A 198 -18.79 28.11 -5.12
C ASN A 198 -18.98 29.49 -4.48
N VAL A 199 -20.23 29.91 -4.26
CA VAL A 199 -20.55 31.23 -3.70
C VAL A 199 -20.05 31.45 -2.26
N LEU A 200 -19.62 30.40 -1.55
CA LEU A 200 -19.16 30.48 -0.17
C LEU A 200 -17.63 30.59 -0.07
N GLU A 201 -16.90 29.79 -0.85
CA GLU A 201 -15.44 29.69 -0.76
C GLU A 201 -14.84 29.22 -2.10
N GLU A 202 -13.57 29.55 -2.31
CA GLU A 202 -12.68 28.93 -3.29
C GLU A 202 -11.60 28.10 -2.58
N ARG A 203 -11.40 26.86 -3.03
CA ARG A 203 -10.39 25.94 -2.51
C ARG A 203 -9.53 25.39 -3.64
N TRP A 204 -8.26 25.17 -3.34
CA TRP A 204 -7.27 24.70 -4.30
C TRP A 204 -6.80 23.29 -3.95
N THR A 205 -6.48 22.48 -4.97
CA THR A 205 -5.74 21.24 -4.77
C THR A 205 -4.26 21.54 -4.50
N GLU A 206 -3.55 20.57 -3.93
CA GLU A 206 -2.08 20.58 -3.99
C GLU A 206 -1.61 20.51 -5.46
N PRO A 207 -0.48 21.17 -5.81
CA PRO A 207 0.09 21.08 -7.14
C PRO A 207 0.59 19.66 -7.42
N VAL A 208 0.38 19.16 -8.64
CA VAL A 208 0.90 17.89 -9.11
C VAL A 208 1.67 18.04 -10.41
N ASP A 209 2.84 17.43 -10.47
CA ASP A 209 3.67 17.51 -11.66
C ASP A 209 3.31 16.42 -12.68
N VAL A 210 3.24 16.84 -13.94
CA VAL A 210 3.05 15.98 -15.10
C VAL A 210 4.27 16.08 -15.99
N ASP A 211 4.90 14.93 -16.23
CA ASP A 211 6.05 14.82 -17.12
C ASP A 211 5.63 14.16 -18.44
N ILE A 212 5.93 14.81 -19.56
CA ILE A 212 5.70 14.23 -20.89
C ILE A 212 7.01 13.72 -21.47
N VAL A 213 7.12 12.40 -21.59
CA VAL A 213 8.35 11.74 -22.06
C VAL A 213 8.24 11.33 -23.53
N GLN A 214 9.30 11.59 -24.30
CA GLN A 214 9.44 11.04 -25.65
C GLN A 214 9.79 9.54 -25.56
N THR A 215 9.36 8.76 -26.55
CA THR A 215 9.52 7.29 -26.57
C THR A 215 10.97 6.81 -26.42
N ASP A 216 11.94 7.65 -26.78
CA ASP A 216 13.38 7.33 -26.71
C ASP A 216 14.03 7.72 -25.37
N GLN A 217 13.28 8.34 -24.45
CA GLN A 217 13.76 8.76 -23.12
C GLN A 217 12.84 8.29 -21.97
N LEU A 218 12.13 7.16 -22.12
CA LEU A 218 11.73 6.48 -20.89
C LEU A 218 13.00 5.91 -20.24
N PRO A 219 13.36 6.29 -19.00
CA PRO A 219 14.10 5.34 -18.19
C PRO A 219 13.29 4.02 -18.25
N PRO A 220 13.94 2.87 -18.52
CA PRO A 220 13.22 1.60 -18.49
C PRO A 220 12.41 1.58 -17.20
N ALA A 221 11.10 1.30 -17.31
CA ALA A 221 10.21 1.33 -16.16
C ALA A 221 10.91 0.63 -14.99
N ALA A 222 11.11 1.36 -13.88
CA ALA A 222 11.92 0.88 -12.77
C ALA A 222 11.56 -0.58 -12.50
N PRO A 223 12.54 -1.51 -12.49
CA PRO A 223 12.22 -2.91 -12.39
C PRO A 223 11.37 -3.15 -11.14
N THR A 224 10.35 -3.98 -11.27
CA THR A 224 9.45 -4.32 -10.16
C THR A 224 9.40 -5.82 -10.01
N ALA A 225 9.11 -6.24 -8.79
CA ALA A 225 8.88 -7.63 -8.43
C ALA A 225 7.37 -7.88 -8.31
N THR A 226 6.88 -9.05 -8.71
CA THR A 226 5.50 -9.46 -8.39
C THR A 226 5.36 -9.85 -6.92
N ASP A 227 6.47 -10.29 -6.31
CA ASP A 227 6.66 -10.52 -4.87
C ASP A 227 8.15 -10.76 -4.59
N LYS A 228 8.56 -10.79 -3.32
CA LYS A 228 9.94 -11.03 -2.90
C LYS A 228 10.00 -12.10 -1.82
N VAL A 229 10.77 -13.16 -2.04
CA VAL A 229 10.86 -14.32 -1.14
C VAL A 229 12.32 -14.66 -0.89
N ALA A 230 12.67 -14.89 0.37
CA ALA A 230 13.99 -15.32 0.78
C ALA A 230 13.96 -16.58 1.65
N LEU A 231 14.90 -17.48 1.43
CA LEU A 231 15.23 -18.60 2.31
C LEU A 231 16.65 -18.42 2.81
N LEU A 232 16.82 -18.31 4.13
CA LEU A 232 18.09 -18.17 4.81
C LEU A 232 18.30 -19.42 5.68
N ILE A 233 19.44 -20.09 5.50
CA ILE A 233 19.82 -21.27 6.30
C ILE A 233 21.16 -20.98 6.98
N GLY A 234 21.24 -21.19 8.28
CA GLY A 234 22.47 -21.10 9.07
C GLY A 234 22.75 -22.43 9.76
N ASN A 235 23.82 -23.12 9.38
CA ASN A 235 24.21 -24.38 10.02
C ASN A 235 25.43 -24.17 10.91
N LEU A 236 25.28 -24.45 12.20
CA LEU A 236 26.26 -24.18 13.26
C LEU A 236 26.71 -25.46 13.96
N ASN A 237 25.77 -26.29 14.40
CA ASN A 237 25.99 -27.40 15.32
C ASN A 237 26.13 -28.73 14.57
N TYR A 238 27.27 -28.95 13.92
CA TYR A 238 27.54 -30.18 13.17
C TYR A 238 27.83 -31.37 14.09
N SER A 239 27.24 -32.52 13.77
CA SER A 239 27.37 -33.75 14.56
C SER A 239 28.76 -34.37 14.45
N ASN A 240 29.37 -34.28 13.27
CA ASN A 240 30.65 -34.94 12.95
C ASN A 240 31.74 -33.96 12.45
N HIS A 241 31.52 -32.65 12.56
CA HIS A 241 32.44 -31.61 12.08
C HIS A 241 32.54 -30.48 13.10
N PRO A 242 33.58 -29.62 13.03
CA PRO A 242 33.69 -28.47 13.94
C PRO A 242 32.47 -27.56 13.85
N GLY A 243 31.96 -27.12 15.00
CA GLY A 243 30.87 -26.15 15.06
C GLY A 243 31.29 -24.75 14.61
N LEU A 244 30.30 -23.93 14.25
CA LEU A 244 30.46 -22.52 13.88
C LEU A 244 29.66 -21.63 14.81
N MET A 245 30.02 -20.35 14.92
CA MET A 245 29.36 -19.41 15.85
C MET A 245 28.67 -18.25 15.14
N ALA A 246 29.18 -17.80 13.99
CA ALA A 246 28.63 -16.68 13.24
C ALA A 246 27.23 -16.90 12.60
N PRO A 247 26.88 -18.08 12.05
CA PRO A 247 25.68 -18.19 11.20
C PRO A 247 24.36 -17.77 11.85
N ILE A 248 24.24 -17.87 13.18
CA ILE A 248 23.05 -17.46 13.92
C ILE A 248 22.83 -15.95 13.83
N MET A 249 23.89 -15.15 14.03
CA MET A 249 23.82 -13.69 13.96
C MET A 249 23.67 -13.24 12.50
N ASP A 250 24.40 -13.89 11.60
CA ASP A 250 24.38 -13.57 10.18
C ASP A 250 22.98 -13.73 9.58
N VAL A 251 22.34 -14.88 9.84
CA VAL A 251 20.96 -15.16 9.39
C VAL A 251 19.97 -14.20 10.05
N HIS A 252 20.13 -13.91 11.36
CA HIS A 252 19.21 -13.04 12.08
C HIS A 252 19.23 -11.60 11.53
N GLU A 253 20.42 -11.02 11.38
CA GLU A 253 20.56 -9.64 10.89
C GLU A 253 20.12 -9.51 9.44
N LEU A 254 20.56 -10.42 8.56
CA LEU A 254 20.18 -10.39 7.16
C LEU A 254 18.67 -10.59 6.98
N ALA A 255 18.03 -11.45 7.79
CA ALA A 255 16.59 -11.63 7.76
C ALA A 255 15.85 -10.32 8.05
N ASN A 256 16.26 -9.59 9.09
CA ASN A 256 15.66 -8.31 9.46
C ASN A 256 15.81 -7.26 8.35
N LEU A 257 16.97 -7.19 7.70
CA LEU A 257 17.22 -6.26 6.60
C LEU A 257 16.38 -6.61 5.35
N LEU A 258 16.29 -7.89 5.00
CA LEU A 258 15.46 -8.33 3.87
C LEU A 258 13.96 -8.11 4.13
N GLN A 259 13.50 -8.29 5.37
CA GLN A 259 12.14 -7.94 5.78
C GLN A 259 11.84 -6.45 5.61
N GLN A 260 12.79 -5.56 5.93
CA GLN A 260 12.66 -4.12 5.67
C GLN A 260 12.53 -3.80 4.17
N LEU A 261 13.17 -4.60 3.32
CA LEU A 261 13.00 -4.51 1.87
C LEU A 261 11.68 -5.13 1.40
N GLY A 262 10.85 -5.71 2.28
CA GLY A 262 9.57 -6.32 1.92
C GLY A 262 9.69 -7.75 1.39
N PHE A 263 10.77 -8.46 1.73
CA PHE A 263 10.85 -9.91 1.49
C PHE A 263 10.03 -10.69 2.52
N ARG A 264 9.44 -11.79 2.06
CA ARG A 264 8.97 -12.89 2.91
C ARG A 264 10.16 -13.78 3.23
N VAL A 265 10.65 -13.74 4.46
CA VAL A 265 11.91 -14.38 4.85
C VAL A 265 11.68 -15.60 5.73
N VAL A 266 12.00 -16.79 5.22
CA VAL A 266 12.11 -18.01 6.04
C VAL A 266 13.55 -18.11 6.51
N SER A 267 13.76 -18.08 7.83
CA SER A 267 15.08 -18.23 8.44
C SER A 267 15.14 -19.51 9.27
N LEU A 268 16.09 -20.39 8.97
CA LEU A 268 16.20 -21.70 9.59
C LEU A 268 17.63 -21.93 10.08
N LEU A 269 17.75 -22.56 11.25
CA LEU A 269 19.04 -22.96 11.82
C LEU A 269 19.18 -24.48 11.92
N ASP A 270 20.42 -24.96 11.83
CA ASP A 270 20.82 -26.33 12.14
C ASP A 270 19.96 -27.39 11.47
N LEU A 271 19.99 -27.41 10.14
CA LEU A 271 19.20 -28.32 9.33
C LEU A 271 19.99 -29.57 8.92
N THR A 272 19.37 -30.72 9.10
CA THR A 272 19.77 -31.98 8.46
C THR A 272 19.60 -31.88 6.95
N ARG A 273 20.22 -32.79 6.20
CA ARG A 273 20.11 -32.80 4.74
C ARG A 273 18.66 -32.92 4.27
N GLU A 274 17.88 -33.79 4.91
CA GLU A 274 16.46 -33.98 4.58
C GLU A 274 15.67 -32.69 4.79
N GLU A 275 15.90 -32.00 5.91
CA GLU A 275 15.25 -30.73 6.21
C GLU A 275 15.68 -29.60 5.27
N MET A 276 16.96 -29.53 4.90
CA MET A 276 17.44 -28.56 3.91
C MET A 276 16.73 -28.76 2.57
N LEU A 277 16.61 -30.00 2.09
CA LEU A 277 15.92 -30.32 0.83
C LEU A 277 14.44 -29.95 0.92
N ALA A 278 13.76 -30.28 2.02
CA ALA A 278 12.37 -29.92 2.24
C ALA A 278 12.15 -28.40 2.30
N ALA A 279 13.03 -27.67 3.00
CA ALA A 279 12.97 -26.20 3.07
C ALA A 279 13.17 -25.56 1.70
N ILE A 280 14.13 -26.05 0.91
CA ILE A 280 14.37 -25.61 -0.46
C ILE A 280 13.15 -25.89 -1.33
N GLU A 281 12.56 -27.07 -1.24
CA GLU A 281 11.35 -27.40 -2.01
C GLU A 281 10.21 -26.42 -1.70
N LYS A 282 9.97 -26.12 -0.42
CA LYS A 282 8.97 -25.13 0.00
C LYS A 282 9.29 -23.72 -0.49
N PHE A 283 10.56 -23.32 -0.45
CA PHE A 283 11.00 -22.06 -1.04
C PHE A 283 10.71 -22.00 -2.54
N ILE A 284 11.03 -23.05 -3.30
CA ILE A 284 10.75 -23.12 -4.75
C ILE A 284 9.24 -23.06 -5.03
N GLN A 285 8.40 -23.67 -4.20
CA GLN A 285 6.93 -23.59 -4.31
C GLN A 285 6.39 -22.16 -4.15
N LEU A 286 7.08 -21.31 -3.38
CA LEU A 286 6.75 -19.89 -3.20
C LEU A 286 7.24 -18.99 -4.33
N LEU A 287 8.04 -19.51 -5.27
CA LEU A 287 8.52 -18.74 -6.43
C LEU A 287 7.58 -18.92 -7.62
N ASP A 288 7.43 -17.87 -8.42
CA ASP A 288 6.65 -17.85 -9.65
C ASP A 288 7.15 -16.73 -10.60
N ARG A 289 6.44 -16.54 -11.70
CA ARG A 289 6.72 -15.51 -12.70
C ARG A 289 6.81 -14.13 -12.06
N GLY A 290 7.94 -13.45 -12.30
CA GLY A 290 8.13 -12.07 -11.82
C GLY A 290 8.62 -11.94 -10.38
N VAL A 291 8.73 -13.04 -9.63
CA VAL A 291 9.16 -13.04 -8.23
C VAL A 291 10.67 -12.82 -8.16
N TYR A 292 11.12 -12.11 -7.12
CA TYR A 292 12.53 -12.07 -6.74
C TYR A 292 12.77 -13.14 -5.69
N GLY A 293 13.58 -14.13 -6.03
CA GLY A 293 13.99 -15.19 -5.12
C GLY A 293 15.41 -14.97 -4.63
N LEU A 294 15.61 -15.00 -3.31
CA LEU A 294 16.93 -14.95 -2.69
C LEU A 294 17.14 -16.21 -1.84
N PHE A 295 18.25 -16.92 -2.07
CA PHE A 295 18.67 -18.02 -1.24
C PHE A 295 20.01 -17.67 -0.59
N TYR A 296 20.08 -17.74 0.73
CA TYR A 296 21.28 -17.47 1.50
C TYR A 296 21.62 -18.67 2.36
N TYR A 297 22.89 -19.01 2.41
CA TYR A 297 23.39 -20.07 3.28
C TYR A 297 24.69 -19.63 3.97
N ALA A 298 24.75 -19.84 5.28
CA ALA A 298 25.95 -19.69 6.10
C ALA A 298 26.28 -21.02 6.78
N GLY A 299 27.51 -21.50 6.63
CA GLY A 299 27.96 -22.75 7.21
C GLY A 299 29.12 -23.40 6.47
N HIS A 300 29.37 -24.67 6.75
CA HIS A 300 30.34 -25.46 6.01
C HIS A 300 29.86 -25.68 4.57
N GLY A 301 30.80 -25.57 3.65
CA GLY A 301 30.61 -25.76 2.23
C GLY A 301 31.91 -26.10 1.55
N TYR A 302 31.82 -26.65 0.34
CA TYR A 302 32.97 -26.97 -0.47
C TYR A 302 32.64 -26.88 -1.95
N GLU A 303 33.69 -26.85 -2.77
CA GLU A 303 33.57 -26.89 -4.22
C GLU A 303 34.19 -28.16 -4.81
N CYS A 304 33.53 -28.73 -5.82
CA CYS A 304 34.08 -29.84 -6.61
C CYS A 304 33.67 -29.68 -8.08
N ALA A 305 34.66 -29.55 -8.96
CA ALA A 305 34.49 -29.37 -10.41
C ALA A 305 33.50 -28.23 -10.78
N GLY A 306 33.65 -27.05 -10.16
CA GLY A 306 32.77 -25.90 -10.39
C GLY A 306 31.39 -26.00 -9.73
N ARG A 307 31.11 -27.05 -8.94
CA ARG A 307 29.84 -27.27 -8.24
C ARG A 307 30.01 -26.98 -6.75
N ASN A 308 29.10 -26.19 -6.20
CA ASN A 308 29.12 -25.80 -4.80
C ASN A 308 28.17 -26.69 -4.01
N TYR A 309 28.63 -27.16 -2.85
CA TYR A 309 27.89 -28.06 -1.98
C TYR A 309 27.76 -27.47 -0.58
N LEU A 310 26.54 -27.48 -0.06
CA LEU A 310 26.21 -27.06 1.29
C LEU A 310 26.22 -28.29 2.18
N VAL A 311 26.96 -28.24 3.28
CA VAL A 311 27.12 -29.38 4.20
C VAL A 311 26.03 -29.31 5.27
N ALA A 312 25.24 -30.38 5.41
CA ALA A 312 24.21 -30.46 6.44
C ALA A 312 24.81 -30.81 7.82
N ILE A 313 24.09 -30.52 8.91
CA ILE A 313 24.60 -30.76 10.27
C ILE A 313 24.82 -32.25 10.59
N ASP A 314 24.11 -33.13 9.87
CA ASP A 314 24.14 -34.59 10.02
C ASP A 314 25.13 -35.25 9.05
N ALA A 315 25.89 -34.47 8.27
CA ALA A 315 26.83 -35.01 7.31
C ALA A 315 27.90 -35.90 8.01
N PRO A 316 28.21 -37.09 7.48
CA PRO A 316 29.23 -37.97 8.05
C PRO A 316 30.64 -37.39 7.84
N GLN A 317 31.65 -37.99 8.48
CA GLN A 317 33.06 -37.67 8.23
C GLN A 317 33.80 -38.95 7.75
N PRO A 318 34.28 -39.00 6.49
CA PRO A 318 34.16 -37.97 5.46
C PRO A 318 32.76 -37.92 4.81
N TYR A 319 32.34 -36.75 4.33
CA TYR A 319 31.10 -36.61 3.55
C TYR A 319 31.36 -36.71 2.04
N GLN A 320 30.32 -37.15 1.32
CA GLN A 320 30.26 -37.19 -0.14
C GLN A 320 29.15 -36.25 -0.67
N PRO A 321 29.14 -35.89 -1.97
CA PRO A 321 28.12 -35.02 -2.56
C PRO A 321 26.67 -35.42 -2.27
N GLU A 322 26.41 -36.72 -2.16
CA GLU A 322 25.09 -37.26 -1.83
C GLU A 322 24.63 -36.91 -0.41
N ASN A 323 25.53 -36.57 0.51
CA ASN A 323 25.25 -36.12 1.88
C ASN A 323 25.07 -34.59 1.96
N CYS A 324 25.22 -33.90 0.84
CA CYS A 324 25.22 -32.44 0.76
C CYS A 324 24.14 -31.94 -0.21
N VAL A 325 23.92 -30.63 -0.22
CA VAL A 325 23.00 -29.98 -1.16
C VAL A 325 23.79 -29.28 -2.27
N CYS A 326 23.56 -29.68 -3.52
CA CYS A 326 24.18 -29.05 -4.68
C CYS A 326 23.47 -27.73 -5.05
N VAL A 327 24.19 -26.62 -4.91
CA VAL A 327 23.65 -25.26 -5.11
C VAL A 327 23.17 -25.03 -6.55
N GLN A 328 23.85 -25.59 -7.55
CA GLN A 328 23.46 -25.44 -8.95
C GLN A 328 22.06 -26.02 -9.23
N ARG A 329 21.64 -27.06 -8.49
CA ARG A 329 20.27 -27.60 -8.59
C ARG A 329 19.22 -26.64 -8.01
N VAL A 330 19.58 -25.90 -6.96
CA VAL A 330 18.72 -24.84 -6.38
C VAL A 330 18.51 -23.74 -7.42
N MET A 331 19.58 -23.20 -8.01
CA MET A 331 19.47 -22.17 -9.05
C MET A 331 18.65 -22.65 -10.26
N HIS A 332 18.88 -23.89 -10.71
CA HIS A 332 18.10 -24.48 -11.80
C HIS A 332 16.60 -24.52 -11.46
N SER A 333 16.27 -24.95 -10.25
CA SER A 333 14.88 -25.00 -9.76
C SER A 333 14.26 -23.61 -9.69
N MET A 334 15.01 -22.59 -9.24
CA MET A 334 14.54 -21.19 -9.25
C MET A 334 14.25 -20.70 -10.68
N GLN A 335 15.13 -20.99 -11.65
CA GLN A 335 14.90 -20.62 -13.06
C GLN A 335 13.64 -21.27 -13.65
N GLN A 336 13.35 -22.52 -13.29
CA GLN A 336 12.14 -23.22 -13.76
C GLN A 336 10.85 -22.52 -13.33
N ARG A 337 10.89 -21.78 -12.22
CA ARG A 337 9.76 -20.98 -11.70
C ARG A 337 9.59 -19.63 -12.41
N ARG A 338 10.42 -19.29 -13.40
CA ARG A 338 10.34 -18.05 -14.20
C ARG A 338 10.46 -16.76 -13.36
N THR A 339 11.24 -16.80 -12.30
CA THR A 339 11.58 -15.63 -11.47
C THR A 339 12.08 -14.46 -12.33
N ALA A 340 11.83 -13.23 -11.89
CA ALA A 340 12.43 -12.05 -12.53
C ALA A 340 13.86 -11.79 -12.03
N LEU A 341 14.20 -12.28 -10.84
CA LEU A 341 15.53 -12.21 -10.26
C LEU A 341 15.78 -13.44 -9.38
N SER A 342 16.93 -14.09 -9.55
CA SER A 342 17.37 -15.22 -8.73
C SER A 342 18.76 -14.95 -8.17
N VAL A 343 18.84 -14.74 -6.86
CA VAL A 343 20.08 -14.45 -6.14
C VAL A 343 20.43 -15.62 -5.23
N ILE A 344 21.66 -16.09 -5.30
CA ILE A 344 22.24 -17.04 -4.34
C ILE A 344 23.44 -16.39 -3.67
N LEU A 345 23.42 -16.31 -2.35
CA LEU A 345 24.51 -15.78 -1.53
C LEU A 345 25.06 -16.92 -0.66
N LEU A 346 26.35 -17.23 -0.81
CA LEU A 346 26.99 -18.33 -0.08
C LEU A 346 28.08 -17.77 0.84
N ASP A 347 27.83 -17.82 2.14
CA ASP A 347 28.81 -17.54 3.20
C ASP A 347 29.44 -18.84 3.69
N THR A 348 30.27 -19.44 2.82
CA THR A 348 30.93 -20.72 3.06
C THR A 348 32.36 -20.70 2.56
N CYS A 349 33.18 -21.60 3.10
CA CYS A 349 34.42 -22.00 2.45
C CYS A 349 34.14 -22.64 1.08
N ARG A 350 35.12 -22.59 0.18
CA ARG A 350 35.07 -23.20 -1.16
C ARG A 350 36.32 -24.01 -1.49
N LYS A 351 36.99 -24.50 -0.45
CA LYS A 351 38.13 -25.41 -0.57
C LYS A 351 37.74 -26.75 -1.18
N TRP A 352 38.70 -27.38 -1.86
CA TRP A 352 38.54 -28.77 -2.31
C TRP A 352 38.53 -29.73 -1.13
N TYR A 353 37.40 -30.44 -0.95
CA TYR A 353 37.26 -31.43 0.12
C TYR A 353 37.81 -32.80 -0.27
N ASN A 354 37.58 -33.26 -1.50
CA ASN A 354 38.08 -34.54 -2.04
C ASN A 354 38.11 -34.52 -3.57
N GLN A 355 39.28 -34.77 -4.18
CA GLN A 355 39.47 -34.73 -5.65
C GLN A 355 38.90 -35.95 -6.38
N ASP A 356 38.75 -37.09 -5.69
CA ASP A 356 38.24 -38.33 -6.28
C ASP A 356 36.70 -38.44 -6.24
N CYS A 357 36.03 -37.41 -5.72
CA CYS A 357 34.58 -37.39 -5.58
C CYS A 357 33.88 -37.20 -6.93
N ILE A 358 32.94 -38.08 -7.26
CA ILE A 358 32.10 -37.94 -8.47
C ILE A 358 31.13 -36.77 -8.25
N PRO A 359 31.22 -35.68 -9.03
CA PRO A 359 30.37 -34.53 -8.77
C PRO A 359 28.93 -34.79 -9.24
N SER A 360 27.94 -34.23 -8.54
CA SER A 360 26.51 -34.41 -8.80
C SER A 360 26.09 -33.97 -10.20
N ALA A 361 25.42 -34.82 -10.97
CA ALA A 361 24.90 -34.43 -12.28
C ALA A 361 23.99 -33.19 -12.20
N ILE A 362 24.23 -32.22 -13.09
CA ILE A 362 23.47 -30.97 -13.20
C ILE A 362 22.97 -30.76 -14.62
N THR A 363 21.81 -30.14 -14.75
CA THR A 363 21.32 -29.64 -16.04
C THR A 363 21.88 -28.23 -16.27
N PRO A 364 22.40 -27.93 -17.48
CA PRO A 364 22.87 -26.58 -17.80
C PRO A 364 21.79 -25.53 -17.56
N LEU A 365 22.18 -24.39 -16.99
CA LEU A 365 21.29 -23.25 -16.80
C LEU A 365 20.95 -22.62 -18.14
N LYS A 366 19.69 -22.22 -18.32
CA LYS A 366 19.30 -21.44 -19.51
C LYS A 366 19.85 -20.02 -19.37
N PRO A 367 20.19 -19.33 -20.48
CA PRO A 367 20.70 -17.96 -20.45
C PRO A 367 19.56 -16.94 -20.22
N SER A 368 18.86 -17.07 -19.08
CA SER A 368 17.69 -16.27 -18.71
C SER A 368 18.03 -14.81 -18.39
N GLY A 369 19.29 -14.49 -18.07
CA GLY A 369 19.75 -13.12 -17.90
C GLY A 369 19.31 -12.46 -16.58
N ASN A 370 19.03 -13.26 -15.56
CA ASN A 370 18.41 -12.83 -14.30
C ASN A 370 19.04 -13.48 -13.05
N THR A 371 20.20 -14.13 -13.17
CA THR A 371 20.85 -14.85 -12.07
C THR A 371 22.04 -14.07 -11.51
N VAL A 372 22.24 -14.15 -10.20
CA VAL A 372 23.39 -13.61 -9.48
C VAL A 372 23.83 -14.61 -8.42
N TYR A 373 25.12 -14.90 -8.38
CA TYR A 373 25.81 -15.58 -7.29
C TYR A 373 26.76 -14.59 -6.60
N GLY A 374 26.67 -14.48 -5.29
CA GLY A 374 27.66 -13.80 -4.45
C GLY A 374 28.30 -14.84 -3.54
N TYR A 375 29.58 -15.11 -3.74
CA TYR A 375 30.36 -16.01 -2.90
C TYR A 375 31.19 -15.18 -1.92
N ALA A 376 31.13 -15.53 -0.64
CA ALA A 376 31.92 -14.87 0.40
C ALA A 376 33.44 -14.97 0.18
N THR A 377 33.88 -15.99 -0.56
CA THR A 377 35.28 -16.23 -0.88
C THR A 377 35.47 -16.77 -2.30
N CYS A 378 36.69 -16.68 -2.83
CA CYS A 378 37.08 -17.22 -4.14
C CYS A 378 37.06 -18.77 -4.15
N GLU A 379 37.14 -19.35 -5.35
CA GLU A 379 37.42 -20.79 -5.51
C GLU A 379 38.71 -21.16 -4.77
N ASP A 380 38.68 -22.29 -4.06
CA ASP A 380 39.78 -22.79 -3.22
C ASP A 380 40.21 -21.91 -2.03
N ALA A 381 39.33 -21.03 -1.57
CA ALA A 381 39.60 -20.17 -0.42
C ALA A 381 38.64 -20.41 0.76
N GLU A 382 39.02 -19.87 1.92
CA GLU A 382 38.22 -19.90 3.15
C GLU A 382 37.39 -18.63 3.30
N ALA A 383 36.26 -18.75 3.98
CA ALA A 383 35.48 -17.63 4.49
C ALA A 383 35.66 -17.58 6.02
N PHE A 384 35.88 -16.38 6.57
CA PHE A 384 36.22 -16.20 7.98
C PHE A 384 35.10 -15.54 8.78
N GLU A 385 35.02 -15.90 10.06
CA GLU A 385 34.21 -15.23 11.08
C GLU A 385 35.10 -14.43 12.02
N VAL A 386 34.58 -13.32 12.56
CA VAL A 386 35.23 -12.54 13.62
C VAL A 386 34.47 -12.70 14.92
N GLN A 387 35.20 -12.70 16.03
CA GLN A 387 34.66 -12.69 17.38
C GLN A 387 34.95 -11.32 18.02
N ASP A 388 33.90 -10.57 18.33
CA ASP A 388 33.98 -9.29 19.04
C ASP A 388 33.06 -9.29 20.26
N GLY A 389 33.64 -9.21 21.46
CA GLY A 389 32.90 -8.96 22.70
C GLY A 389 31.73 -9.90 23.00
N GLY A 390 31.80 -11.17 22.56
CA GLY A 390 30.74 -12.17 22.74
C GLY A 390 29.75 -12.30 21.58
N LYS A 391 29.91 -11.51 20.50
CA LYS A 391 29.18 -11.66 19.24
C LYS A 391 30.13 -12.19 18.16
N SER A 392 29.65 -13.14 17.37
CA SER A 392 30.37 -13.64 16.19
C SER A 392 29.58 -13.31 14.94
N THR A 393 30.27 -12.78 13.92
CA THR A 393 29.66 -12.38 12.64
C THR A 393 30.60 -12.79 11.51
N GLY A 394 30.04 -13.32 10.42
CA GLY A 394 30.76 -13.62 9.20
C GLY A 394 31.28 -12.33 8.56
N ILE A 395 32.53 -12.31 8.11
CA ILE A 395 33.12 -11.10 7.51
C ILE A 395 32.35 -10.66 6.25
N PHE A 396 31.89 -11.61 5.44
CA PHE A 396 31.06 -11.31 4.28
C PHE A 396 29.74 -10.67 4.70
N THR A 397 29.04 -11.28 5.66
CA THR A 397 27.74 -10.79 6.13
C THR A 397 27.83 -9.43 6.81
N LYS A 398 28.89 -9.16 7.58
CA LYS A 398 29.22 -7.83 8.16
C LYS A 398 29.15 -6.72 7.11
N TYR A 399 29.81 -6.90 5.97
CA TYR A 399 29.83 -5.89 4.90
C TYR A 399 28.58 -5.93 4.03
N LEU A 400 28.00 -7.10 3.80
CA LEU A 400 26.73 -7.24 3.11
C LEU A 400 25.63 -6.42 3.80
N ASN A 401 25.51 -6.53 5.13
CA ASN A 401 24.50 -5.84 5.92
C ASN A 401 24.58 -4.31 5.81
N LYS A 402 25.77 -3.76 5.59
CA LYS A 402 25.99 -2.31 5.37
C LYS A 402 25.41 -1.81 4.04
N HIS A 403 25.34 -2.66 3.02
CA HIS A 403 25.02 -2.27 1.65
C HIS A 403 23.69 -2.83 1.13
N ILE A 404 23.16 -3.91 1.72
CA ILE A 404 22.00 -4.65 1.18
C ILE A 404 20.75 -3.78 0.99
N LEU A 405 20.57 -2.72 1.80
CA LEU A 405 19.43 -1.81 1.72
C LEU A 405 19.55 -0.74 0.61
N GLN A 406 20.71 -0.62 -0.03
CA GLN A 406 20.93 0.41 -1.04
C GLN A 406 20.08 0.13 -2.29
N CYS A 407 19.45 1.17 -2.84
CA CYS A 407 18.62 1.10 -4.04
C CYS A 407 19.48 1.06 -5.30
N GLU A 408 20.32 0.02 -5.42
CA GLU A 408 21.25 -0.19 -6.51
C GLU A 408 21.10 -1.60 -7.11
N LYS A 409 21.65 -1.80 -8.32
CA LYS A 409 21.69 -3.11 -8.95
C LYS A 409 22.39 -4.09 -8.00
N VAL A 410 21.84 -5.30 -7.86
CA VAL A 410 22.39 -6.32 -6.92
C VAL A 410 23.90 -6.55 -7.11
N THR A 411 24.39 -6.50 -8.36
CA THR A 411 25.82 -6.68 -8.65
C THR A 411 26.66 -5.51 -8.09
N HIS A 412 26.19 -4.27 -8.20
CA HIS A 412 26.90 -3.11 -7.65
C HIS A 412 26.92 -3.14 -6.11
N VAL A 413 25.83 -3.59 -5.48
CA VAL A 413 25.81 -3.82 -4.03
C VAL A 413 26.91 -4.82 -3.64
N LEU A 414 27.02 -5.95 -4.35
CA LEU A 414 28.05 -6.95 -4.08
C LEU A 414 29.47 -6.46 -4.40
N GLU A 415 29.65 -5.62 -5.42
CA GLU A 415 30.93 -4.97 -5.74
C GLU A 415 31.40 -4.08 -4.58
N LYS A 416 30.50 -3.29 -3.98
CA LYS A 416 30.84 -2.49 -2.77
C LYS A 416 31.21 -3.37 -1.58
N VAL A 417 30.51 -4.49 -1.39
CA VAL A 417 30.86 -5.49 -0.37
C VAL A 417 32.27 -6.02 -0.62
N SER A 418 32.60 -6.32 -1.87
CA SER A 418 33.96 -6.76 -2.26
C SER A 418 35.02 -5.70 -1.99
N GLU A 419 34.74 -4.43 -2.31
CA GLU A 419 35.67 -3.32 -2.05
C GLU A 419 35.93 -3.11 -0.57
N ASP A 420 34.87 -3.12 0.25
CA ASP A 420 35.00 -2.92 1.69
C ASP A 420 35.71 -4.11 2.37
N LEU A 421 35.41 -5.35 1.94
CA LEU A 421 36.11 -6.54 2.41
C LEU A 421 37.59 -6.52 2.02
N GLY A 422 37.92 -6.07 0.79
CA GLY A 422 39.30 -5.93 0.34
C GLY A 422 40.14 -4.91 1.15
N ARG A 423 39.46 -3.97 1.82
CA ARG A 423 40.08 -2.98 2.71
C ARG A 423 40.13 -3.45 4.18
N ASP A 424 39.50 -4.56 4.55
CA ASP A 424 39.50 -5.07 5.92
C ASP A 424 40.85 -5.75 6.25
N PRO A 425 41.65 -5.19 7.18
CA PRO A 425 43.00 -5.69 7.47
C PRO A 425 43.02 -7.11 8.05
N LEU A 426 41.88 -7.63 8.55
CA LEU A 426 41.79 -8.99 9.09
C LEU A 426 41.80 -10.06 8.00
N VAL A 427 41.32 -9.71 6.80
CA VAL A 427 41.11 -10.67 5.70
C VAL A 427 41.74 -10.27 4.37
N THR A 428 42.36 -9.09 4.26
CA THR A 428 43.11 -8.68 3.06
C THR A 428 44.07 -9.79 2.63
N GLY A 429 43.93 -10.26 1.39
CA GLY A 429 44.78 -11.31 0.80
C GLY A 429 44.42 -12.75 1.23
N ARG A 430 43.41 -12.95 2.08
CA ARG A 430 42.95 -14.27 2.55
C ARG A 430 41.52 -14.61 2.11
N GLN A 431 40.66 -13.61 2.04
CA GLN A 431 39.28 -13.74 1.58
C GLN A 431 38.97 -12.62 0.58
N ALA A 432 38.29 -12.95 -0.50
CA ALA A 432 37.84 -11.99 -1.50
C ALA A 432 36.49 -12.45 -2.06
N VAL A 433 35.56 -11.52 -2.23
CA VAL A 433 34.22 -11.83 -2.74
C VAL A 433 34.33 -12.19 -4.23
N GLU A 434 33.70 -13.30 -4.63
CA GLU A 434 33.54 -13.63 -6.04
C GLU A 434 32.07 -13.41 -6.47
N ILE A 435 31.87 -12.70 -7.58
CA ILE A 435 30.55 -12.39 -8.11
C ILE A 435 30.41 -13.03 -9.49
N LYS A 436 29.43 -13.94 -9.66
CA LYS A 436 29.08 -14.52 -10.97
C LYS A 436 27.63 -14.18 -11.31
N HIS A 437 27.36 -13.52 -12.44
CA HIS A 437 26.00 -13.15 -12.79
C HIS A 437 25.71 -13.20 -14.29
N THR A 438 24.43 -13.36 -14.61
CA THR A 438 23.89 -13.12 -15.96
C THR A 438 22.91 -11.94 -15.98
N LEU A 439 22.72 -11.27 -14.84
CA LEU A 439 21.73 -10.20 -14.66
C LEU A 439 21.90 -9.04 -15.65
N LYS A 440 20.97 -8.95 -16.61
CA LYS A 440 20.95 -7.94 -17.67
C LYS A 440 20.34 -6.63 -17.20
N GLU A 441 19.18 -6.71 -16.57
CA GLU A 441 18.42 -5.55 -16.12
C GLU A 441 18.97 -4.99 -14.80
N PRO A 442 18.81 -3.68 -14.53
CA PRO A 442 19.30 -3.03 -13.32
C PRO A 442 18.40 -3.30 -12.11
N ARG A 443 18.09 -4.58 -11.83
CA ARG A 443 17.20 -4.98 -10.73
C ARG A 443 17.90 -4.80 -9.38
N SER A 444 17.19 -4.20 -8.43
CA SER A 444 17.63 -3.98 -7.05
C SER A 444 16.82 -4.84 -6.09
N LEU A 445 17.41 -5.25 -4.96
CA LEU A 445 16.61 -5.87 -3.88
C LEU A 445 15.58 -4.90 -3.29
N ALA A 446 15.81 -3.59 -3.43
CA ALA A 446 14.90 -2.53 -3.02
C ALA A 446 13.75 -2.25 -4.01
N ASP A 447 13.70 -2.93 -5.16
CA ASP A 447 12.64 -2.74 -6.14
C ASP A 447 11.25 -2.95 -5.51
N PRO A 448 10.25 -2.10 -5.83
CA PRO A 448 8.93 -2.20 -5.22
C PRO A 448 8.17 -3.44 -5.72
N VAL A 449 7.34 -3.98 -4.83
CA VAL A 449 6.42 -5.07 -5.16
C VAL A 449 5.17 -4.50 -5.85
N ARG A 450 4.84 -5.00 -7.03
CA ARG A 450 3.61 -4.66 -7.76
C ARG A 450 2.76 -5.89 -7.99
N THR A 451 1.61 -5.94 -7.31
CA THR A 451 0.69 -7.09 -7.30
C THR A 451 -0.44 -7.00 -8.33
N THR A 452 -0.52 -5.90 -9.08
CA THR A 452 -1.56 -5.66 -10.09
C THR A 452 -1.55 -6.77 -11.15
N GLY A 453 -2.64 -7.54 -11.25
CA GLY A 453 -2.78 -8.64 -12.21
C GLY A 453 -2.40 -10.04 -11.71
N HIS A 454 -1.98 -10.20 -10.45
CA HIS A 454 -1.48 -11.46 -9.88
C HIS A 454 -2.22 -11.91 -8.61
N THR A 455 -3.53 -11.63 -8.50
CA THR A 455 -4.28 -11.77 -7.24
C THR A 455 -4.48 -13.22 -6.79
N LYS A 456 -4.64 -14.20 -7.69
CA LYS A 456 -4.85 -15.60 -7.28
C LYS A 456 -3.57 -16.27 -6.78
N GLU A 457 -2.47 -16.10 -7.52
CA GLU A 457 -1.15 -16.63 -7.19
C GLU A 457 -0.62 -16.01 -5.89
N LEU A 458 -0.86 -14.71 -5.68
CA LEU A 458 -0.53 -14.02 -4.44
C LEU A 458 -1.29 -14.58 -3.24
N HIS A 459 -2.60 -14.84 -3.36
CA HIS A 459 -3.40 -15.39 -2.25
C HIS A 459 -2.96 -16.80 -1.82
N LEU A 460 -2.60 -17.68 -2.77
CA LEU A 460 -2.08 -19.01 -2.44
C LEU A 460 -0.75 -18.94 -1.70
N ARG A 461 0.12 -18.02 -2.11
CA ARG A 461 1.41 -17.77 -1.47
C ARG A 461 1.25 -17.14 -0.10
N ASP A 462 0.33 -16.20 0.06
CA ASP A 462 -0.04 -15.63 1.35
C ASP A 462 -0.55 -16.70 2.33
N ALA A 463 -1.39 -17.62 1.86
CA ALA A 463 -1.90 -18.72 2.69
C ALA A 463 -0.76 -19.65 3.14
N CYS A 464 0.09 -20.08 2.20
CA CYS A 464 1.25 -20.92 2.51
C CYS A 464 2.24 -20.22 3.45
N TRP A 465 2.44 -18.91 3.27
CA TRP A 465 3.31 -18.08 4.10
C TRP A 465 2.80 -17.96 5.54
N ARG A 466 1.51 -17.63 5.71
CA ARG A 466 0.89 -17.49 7.04
C ARG A 466 0.92 -18.81 7.80
N GLN A 467 0.59 -19.92 7.12
CA GLN A 467 0.59 -21.24 7.75
C GLN A 467 1.96 -21.66 8.29
N ALA A 468 3.05 -21.18 7.68
CA ALA A 468 4.42 -21.50 8.09
C ALA A 468 4.95 -20.61 9.22
N ASN A 469 4.41 -19.41 9.41
CA ASN A 469 4.97 -18.39 10.31
C ASN A 469 3.98 -17.87 11.37
N GLU A 470 2.77 -18.43 11.46
CA GLU A 470 1.81 -18.04 12.49
C GLU A 470 2.21 -18.61 13.86
N LEU A 471 2.51 -17.70 14.80
CA LEU A 471 2.85 -18.05 16.17
C LEU A 471 1.62 -18.63 16.91
N PRO A 472 1.83 -19.62 17.82
CA PRO A 472 0.76 -20.07 18.68
C PRO A 472 0.18 -18.92 19.50
N ARG A 473 -1.15 -18.87 19.63
CA ARG A 473 -1.82 -17.84 20.44
C ARG A 473 -1.41 -17.96 21.90
N LYS A 474 -1.29 -16.80 22.57
CA LYS A 474 -1.11 -16.73 24.03
C LYS A 474 -2.18 -17.58 24.73
N LYS A 475 -1.77 -18.39 25.70
CA LYS A 475 -2.67 -19.24 26.48
C LYS A 475 -2.66 -18.81 27.93
N ARG A 476 -3.84 -18.75 28.53
CA ARG A 476 -3.99 -18.57 29.98
C ARG A 476 -4.39 -19.89 30.60
N LEU A 477 -3.61 -20.34 31.56
CA LEU A 477 -3.77 -21.61 32.26
C LEU A 477 -4.16 -21.30 33.71
N THR A 478 -5.29 -21.82 34.14
CA THR A 478 -5.77 -21.70 35.52
C THR A 478 -5.56 -23.03 36.22
N PHE A 479 -4.78 -23.01 37.30
CA PHE A 479 -4.48 -24.19 38.10
C PHE A 479 -5.48 -24.31 39.26
N HIS A 480 -5.71 -25.55 39.75
CA HIS A 480 -6.67 -25.82 40.83
C HIS A 480 -6.38 -25.05 42.13
N CYS A 481 -5.13 -24.64 42.37
CA CYS A 481 -4.75 -23.80 43.50
C CYS A 481 -5.15 -22.31 43.34
N GLY A 482 -5.82 -21.94 42.25
CA GLY A 482 -6.22 -20.57 41.92
C GLY A 482 -5.10 -19.72 41.33
N VAL A 483 -3.96 -20.33 40.99
CA VAL A 483 -2.87 -19.64 40.28
C VAL A 483 -3.21 -19.55 38.80
N GLU A 484 -3.06 -18.36 38.22
CA GLU A 484 -3.17 -18.14 36.78
C GLU A 484 -1.79 -17.89 36.17
N VAL A 485 -1.48 -18.62 35.11
CA VAL A 485 -0.24 -18.51 34.34
C VAL A 485 -0.58 -18.14 32.91
N GLU A 486 0.08 -17.12 32.37
CA GLU A 486 0.04 -16.81 30.95
C GLU A 486 1.28 -17.36 30.26
N VAL A 487 1.07 -18.17 29.23
CA VAL A 487 2.11 -18.67 28.35
C VAL A 487 2.04 -17.90 27.03
N SER A 488 3.16 -17.29 26.64
CA SER A 488 3.31 -16.55 25.39
C SER A 488 4.50 -17.06 24.60
N PHE A 489 4.49 -16.84 23.29
CA PHE A 489 5.49 -17.37 22.36
C PHE A 489 6.10 -16.24 21.54
N SER A 490 7.40 -16.33 21.27
CA SER A 490 8.13 -15.48 20.34
C SER A 490 8.97 -16.35 19.42
N ALA A 491 9.04 -16.03 18.12
CA ALA A 491 9.95 -16.70 17.20
C ALA A 491 11.27 -15.93 17.12
N LEU A 492 12.38 -16.63 17.32
CA LEU A 492 13.71 -16.10 17.00
C LEU A 492 14.08 -16.40 15.54
N PHE A 493 13.72 -17.60 15.08
CA PHE A 493 13.84 -18.08 13.70
C PHE A 493 12.56 -18.83 13.33
N SER A 494 12.33 -19.09 12.04
CA SER A 494 11.16 -19.87 11.61
C SER A 494 11.12 -21.26 12.27
N ASN A 495 12.26 -21.82 12.66
CA ASN A 495 12.34 -23.07 13.42
C ASN A 495 12.72 -22.99 14.90
N VAL A 496 12.87 -21.78 15.45
CA VAL A 496 13.25 -21.58 16.85
C VAL A 496 12.20 -20.72 17.54
N LEU A 497 11.47 -21.35 18.46
CA LEU A 497 10.43 -20.74 19.27
C LEU A 497 10.91 -20.58 20.71
N VAL A 498 10.66 -19.42 21.31
CA VAL A 498 10.88 -19.17 22.73
C VAL A 498 9.52 -19.06 23.41
N ALA A 499 9.31 -19.86 24.43
CA ALA A 499 8.10 -19.84 25.25
C ALA A 499 8.39 -19.15 26.59
N PHE A 500 7.58 -18.17 26.94
CA PHE A 500 7.63 -17.46 28.21
C PHE A 500 6.43 -17.83 29.05
N ALA A 501 6.63 -18.04 30.35
CA ALA A 501 5.54 -18.18 31.31
C ALA A 501 5.60 -17.06 32.35
N SER A 502 4.45 -16.41 32.59
CA SER A 502 4.32 -15.40 33.64
C SER A 502 3.13 -15.69 34.53
N VAL A 503 3.35 -15.68 35.84
CA VAL A 503 2.26 -15.79 36.83
C VAL A 503 1.51 -14.47 36.83
N LYS A 504 0.20 -14.50 36.54
CA LYS A 504 -0.67 -13.31 36.54
C LYS A 504 -1.40 -13.11 37.85
N THR A 505 -1.81 -14.20 38.48
CA THR A 505 -2.57 -14.14 39.74
C THR A 505 -2.11 -15.27 40.64
N LYS A 506 -1.84 -14.96 41.90
CA LYS A 506 -1.58 -15.94 42.95
C LYS A 506 -2.90 -16.29 43.63
N GLY A 507 -3.19 -17.57 43.82
CA GLY A 507 -4.37 -18.00 44.55
C GLY A 507 -4.29 -17.62 46.04
N PRO A 508 -5.44 -17.48 46.74
CA PRO A 508 -5.50 -16.93 48.11
C PRO A 508 -4.73 -17.74 49.17
N LYS A 509 -4.34 -18.98 48.87
CA LYS A 509 -3.57 -19.88 49.75
C LYS A 509 -2.11 -20.09 49.30
N THR A 510 -1.63 -19.39 48.27
CA THR A 510 -0.31 -19.64 47.66
C THR A 510 0.65 -18.50 47.99
N GLN A 511 1.68 -18.75 48.81
CA GLN A 511 2.69 -17.76 49.17
C GLN A 511 3.78 -17.66 48.09
N ASP A 512 4.38 -18.81 47.75
CA ASP A 512 5.41 -18.94 46.71
C ASP A 512 4.95 -19.83 45.55
N CYS A 513 5.29 -19.42 44.33
CA CYS A 513 4.92 -20.11 43.11
C CYS A 513 6.03 -19.96 42.08
N THR A 514 6.54 -21.09 41.61
CA THR A 514 7.51 -21.17 40.51
C THR A 514 6.85 -21.90 39.36
N VAL A 515 6.94 -21.33 38.16
CA VAL A 515 6.49 -21.97 36.93
C VAL A 515 7.71 -22.42 36.16
N THR A 516 7.77 -23.71 35.86
CA THR A 516 8.81 -24.27 35.00
C THR A 516 8.15 -24.84 33.78
N LEU A 517 8.56 -24.34 32.62
CA LEU A 517 8.17 -24.93 31.34
C LEU A 517 9.17 -26.02 30.97
N SER A 518 8.68 -27.16 30.50
CA SER A 518 9.50 -28.23 29.97
C SER A 518 8.83 -28.81 28.71
N SER A 519 9.64 -29.17 27.72
CA SER A 519 9.21 -29.96 26.59
C SER A 519 9.81 -31.35 26.73
N LYS A 520 9.05 -32.36 26.34
CA LYS A 520 9.66 -33.64 25.96
C LYS A 520 10.00 -33.50 24.48
N PRO A 521 11.23 -33.80 24.03
CA PRO A 521 11.52 -33.88 22.62
C PRO A 521 10.67 -35.03 22.05
N VAL A 522 9.54 -34.67 21.45
CA VAL A 522 8.83 -35.57 20.57
C VAL A 522 9.58 -35.41 19.25
N ASN A 523 10.12 -36.50 18.69
CA ASN A 523 10.47 -36.53 17.27
C ASN A 523 9.16 -36.25 16.52
N ILE A 524 8.87 -34.99 16.25
CA ILE A 524 7.75 -34.59 15.41
C ILE A 524 8.23 -34.92 14.00
N TYR A 525 8.09 -36.20 13.64
CA TYR A 525 8.10 -36.59 12.24
C TYR A 525 7.11 -35.68 11.53
N PHE A 526 7.62 -34.99 10.51
CA PHE A 526 6.86 -34.17 9.57
C PHE A 526 5.44 -34.72 9.41
N LEU A 527 4.45 -34.03 9.98
CA LEU A 527 3.07 -34.34 9.64
C LEU A 527 2.93 -34.02 8.15
N PRO A 528 2.45 -34.97 7.32
CA PRO A 528 2.35 -34.78 5.87
C PRO A 528 1.37 -33.66 5.47
N ASN A 529 0.66 -33.09 6.44
CA ASN A 529 -0.20 -31.92 6.28
C ASN A 529 0.41 -30.71 7.00
N PHE A 530 1.05 -29.85 6.21
CA PHE A 530 1.32 -28.43 6.47
C PHE A 530 1.07 -27.95 7.92
N THR A 531 2.05 -28.03 8.82
CA THR A 531 2.08 -27.12 9.98
C THR A 531 3.44 -27.10 10.67
N LEU A 532 4.03 -25.89 10.72
CA LEU A 532 5.04 -25.39 11.67
C LEU A 532 6.45 -25.97 11.55
N PHE A 533 7.42 -25.09 11.29
CA PHE A 533 8.85 -25.40 11.31
C PHE A 533 9.43 -25.42 12.74
N TYR A 534 8.66 -25.39 13.83
CA TYR A 534 9.23 -25.23 15.18
C TYR A 534 9.92 -26.51 15.68
N TYR A 535 11.25 -26.54 15.66
CA TYR A 535 12.07 -27.68 16.11
C TYR A 535 12.65 -27.48 17.52
N TYR A 536 12.93 -26.23 17.90
CA TYR A 536 13.49 -25.92 19.21
C TYR A 536 12.56 -24.99 20.00
N ILE A 537 12.12 -25.46 21.17
CA ILE A 537 11.38 -24.64 22.14
C ILE A 537 12.32 -24.36 23.32
N TYR A 538 12.76 -23.11 23.44
CA TYR A 538 13.54 -22.64 24.59
C TYR A 538 12.60 -22.05 25.65
N PHE A 539 12.94 -22.28 26.91
CA PHE A 539 12.21 -21.77 28.07
C PHE A 539 13.06 -20.72 28.78
N SER A 540 12.46 -19.56 29.06
CA SER A 540 13.07 -18.49 29.85
C SER A 540 12.26 -18.19 31.10
#